data_AF-A0A5P3AL46-F1
#
_entry.id   AF-A0A5P3AL46-F1
#
_cell.length_a   1.000
_cell.length_b   1.000
_cell.length_c   1.000
_cell.angle_alpha   90.00
_cell.angle_beta   90.00
_cell.angle_gamma   90.00
#
_symmetry.space_group_name_H-M   'P 1'
#
loop_
_entity.id
_entity.type
_entity.pdbx_description
1 polymer ?
#
loop_
_entity_poly.entity_id
_entity_poly.type
_entity_poly.pdbx_seq_one_letter_code
_entity_poly.pdbx_strand_id
1 'polypeptide(L)'
;MPKPTSEKQRTNVTLTAANLAAARELGLNVSAISEAAVAEAVRKAKANAWAKENANAIEERRAWIEAHGTQLADLQVLKMG
;
A
#
# COMPACT_ATOMS: atom_id res chain seq x y z
N MET A 1 -17.37 -9.31 7.44
CA MET A 1 -16.18 -8.44 7.56
C MET A 1 -16.60 -7.15 8.25
N PRO A 2 -15.92 -6.70 9.33
CA PRO A 2 -16.21 -5.40 9.89
C PRO A 2 -15.90 -4.33 8.83
N LYS A 3 -16.89 -3.47 8.53
CA LYS A 3 -16.66 -2.29 7.69
C LYS A 3 -15.70 -1.38 8.43
N PRO A 4 -14.63 -0.87 7.81
CA PRO A 4 -13.86 0.20 8.43
C PRO A 4 -14.81 1.38 8.63
N THR A 5 -14.96 1.81 9.88
CA THR A 5 -15.65 3.06 10.18
C THR A 5 -14.82 4.19 9.57
N SER A 6 -15.43 4.99 8.70
CA SER A 6 -14.76 6.14 8.08
C SER A 6 -14.63 7.34 9.02
N GLU A 7 -14.86 7.13 10.32
CA GLU A 7 -14.85 8.18 11.32
C GLU A 7 -13.41 8.50 11.69
N LYS A 8 -13.04 9.77 11.53
CA LYS A 8 -11.72 10.25 11.95
C LYS A 8 -11.65 10.21 13.47
N GLN A 9 -10.76 9.38 14.00
CA GLN A 9 -10.43 9.42 15.42
C GLN A 9 -9.36 10.48 15.67
N ARG A 10 -9.57 11.33 16.68
CA ARG A 10 -8.56 12.30 17.11
C ARG A 10 -7.43 11.56 17.84
N THR A 11 -6.21 11.72 17.36
CA THR A 11 -4.99 11.17 17.95
C THR A 11 -3.95 12.27 18.11
N ASN A 12 -3.22 12.28 19.23
CA ASN A 12 -2.11 13.19 19.45
C ASN A 12 -0.84 12.64 18.80
N VAL A 13 -0.12 13.47 18.06
CA VAL A 13 1.17 13.14 17.44
C VAL A 13 2.25 14.08 17.95
N THR A 14 3.46 13.56 18.14
CA THR A 14 4.61 14.36 18.58
C THR A 14 5.43 14.79 17.37
N LEU A 15 5.65 16.09 17.23
CA LEU A 15 6.46 16.71 16.19
C LEU A 15 7.39 17.75 16.83
N THR A 16 8.50 18.07 16.17
CA THR A 16 9.41 19.13 16.66
C THR A 16 8.73 20.49 16.60
N ALA A 17 9.05 21.36 17.55
CA ALA A 17 8.53 22.73 17.57
C ALA A 17 8.90 23.49 16.27
N ALA A 18 10.11 23.27 15.76
CA ALA A 18 10.58 23.85 14.50
C ALA A 18 9.68 23.47 13.31
N ASN A 19 9.31 22.20 13.18
CA ASN A 19 8.46 21.75 12.08
C ASN A 19 7.04 22.28 12.21
N LEU A 20 6.50 22.38 13.43
CA LEU A 20 5.17 22.97 13.67
C LEU A 20 5.14 24.47 13.38
N ALA A 21 6.21 25.20 13.73
CA ALA A 21 6.34 26.62 13.40
C ALA A 21 6.40 26.83 11.88
N ALA A 22 7.31 26.13 11.20
CA ALA A 22 7.44 26.20 9.75
C ALA A 22 6.14 25.83 9.02
N ALA A 23 5.45 24.77 9.46
CA ALA A 23 4.17 24.38 8.88
C ALA A 23 3.10 25.47 9.00
N ARG A 24 3.06 26.19 10.15
CA ARG A 24 2.13 27.30 10.35
C ARG A 24 2.46 28.50 9.48
N GLU A 25 3.73 28.88 9.41
CA GLU A 25 4.22 29.98 8.57
C GLU A 25 3.91 29.74 7.09
N LEU A 26 4.00 28.48 6.64
CA LEU A 26 3.74 28.07 5.27
C LEU A 26 2.26 27.69 5.00
N GLY A 27 1.37 27.81 5.99
CA GLY A 27 -0.05 27.47 5.83
C GLY A 27 -0.34 25.98 5.57
N LEU A 28 0.56 25.07 5.98
CA LEU A 28 0.43 23.64 5.75
C LEU A 28 -0.55 22.99 6.72
N ASN A 29 -1.42 22.13 6.19
CA ASN A 29 -2.35 21.35 7.01
C ASN A 29 -1.67 20.08 7.53
N VAL A 30 -1.07 20.17 8.72
CA VAL A 30 -0.36 19.05 9.37
C VAL A 30 -1.23 17.81 9.48
N SER A 31 -2.51 17.96 9.86
CA SER A 31 -3.41 16.80 10.02
C SER A 31 -3.65 16.07 8.69
N ALA A 32 -3.86 16.79 7.60
CA ALA A 32 -4.06 16.19 6.28
C ALA A 32 -2.78 15.50 5.77
N ILE A 33 -1.61 16.12 6.01
CA ILE A 33 -0.31 15.54 5.65
C ILE A 33 -0.05 14.26 6.45
N SER A 34 -0.29 14.29 7.77
CA SER A 34 -0.12 13.11 8.63
C SER A 34 -1.05 11.98 8.21
N GLU A 35 -2.33 12.25 7.91
CA GLU A 35 -3.27 11.24 7.44
C GLU A 35 -2.78 10.57 6.14
N ALA A 36 -2.37 11.36 5.15
CA ALA A 36 -1.87 10.83 3.88
C ALA A 36 -0.61 9.98 4.07
N ALA A 37 0.33 10.44 4.91
CA ALA A 37 1.55 9.71 5.21
C ALA A 37 1.29 8.37 5.92
N VAL A 38 0.39 8.37 6.91
CA VAL A 38 0.01 7.16 7.64
C VAL A 38 -0.73 6.19 6.72
N ALA A 39 -1.70 6.66 5.93
CA ALA A 39 -2.42 5.82 4.98
C ALA A 39 -1.47 5.13 3.99
N GLU A 40 -0.50 5.87 3.46
CA GLU A 40 0.51 5.31 2.56
C GLU A 40 1.41 4.27 3.25
N ALA A 41 1.88 4.55 4.46
CA ALA A 41 2.66 3.60 5.24
C ALA A 41 1.88 2.31 5.54
N VAL A 42 0.58 2.44 5.88
CA VAL A 42 -0.32 1.29 6.11
C VAL A 42 -0.51 0.47 4.84
N ARG A 43 -0.72 1.11 3.67
CA ARG A 43 -0.84 0.40 2.38
C ARG A 43 0.41 -0.41 2.09
N LYS A 44 1.60 0.18 2.24
CA LYS A 44 2.89 -0.49 2.05
C LYS A 44 3.07 -1.66 3.01
N ALA A 45 2.78 -1.46 4.29
CA ALA A 45 2.87 -2.53 5.29
C ALA A 45 1.96 -3.71 4.96
N LYS A 46 0.71 -3.45 4.54
CA LYS A 46 -0.23 -4.49 4.10
C LYS A 46 0.25 -5.22 2.86
N ALA A 47 0.74 -4.50 1.85
CA ALA A 47 1.28 -5.10 0.63
C ALA A 47 2.47 -6.01 0.94
N ASN A 48 3.38 -5.56 1.80
CA ASN A 48 4.54 -6.36 2.23
C ASN A 48 4.13 -7.60 3.02
N ALA A 49 3.16 -7.47 3.94
CA ALA A 49 2.64 -8.62 4.69
C ALA A 49 2.01 -9.66 3.75
N TRP A 50 1.15 -9.21 2.83
CA TRP A 50 0.53 -10.08 1.83
C TRP A 50 1.58 -10.77 0.95
N ALA A 51 2.58 -10.03 0.45
CA ALA A 51 3.63 -10.60 -0.39
C ALA A 51 4.44 -11.66 0.36
N LYS A 52 4.72 -11.45 1.65
CA LYS A 52 5.40 -12.44 2.50
C LYS A 52 4.55 -13.68 2.74
N GLU A 53 3.27 -13.51 3.07
CA GLU A 53 2.32 -14.62 3.27
C GLU A 53 2.13 -15.47 2.01
N ASN A 54 2.16 -14.84 0.84
CA ASN A 54 1.90 -15.49 -0.45
C ASN A 54 3.17 -15.84 -1.21
N ALA A 55 4.36 -15.64 -0.62
CA ALA A 55 5.64 -15.85 -1.31
C ALA A 55 5.76 -17.27 -1.89
N ASN A 56 5.46 -18.29 -1.08
CA ASN A 56 5.53 -19.68 -1.55
C ASN A 56 4.53 -19.97 -2.68
N ALA A 57 3.27 -19.52 -2.53
CA ALA A 57 2.25 -19.71 -3.56
C ALA A 57 2.59 -18.99 -4.88
N ILE A 58 3.25 -17.83 -4.79
CA ILE A 58 3.74 -17.08 -5.96
C ILE A 58 4.88 -17.85 -6.62
N GLU A 59 5.84 -18.39 -5.87
CA GLU A 59 6.93 -19.18 -6.42
C GLU A 59 6.44 -20.49 -7.05
N GLU A 60 5.54 -21.21 -6.40
CA GLU A 60 4.90 -22.41 -6.96
C GLU A 60 4.17 -22.09 -8.27
N ARG A 61 3.42 -20.98 -8.31
CA ARG A 61 2.75 -20.49 -9.52
C ARG A 61 3.76 -20.17 -10.62
N ARG A 62 4.88 -19.51 -10.31
CA ARG A 62 5.94 -19.20 -11.28
C ARG A 62 6.54 -20.47 -11.84
N ALA A 63 6.94 -21.41 -10.99
CA ALA A 63 7.51 -22.69 -11.42
C ALA A 63 6.53 -23.48 -12.31
N TRP A 64 5.23 -23.45 -11.98
CA TRP A 64 4.21 -24.09 -12.80
C TRP A 64 4.10 -23.43 -14.18
N ILE A 65 4.08 -22.09 -14.25
CA ILE A 65 4.00 -21.36 -15.52
C ILE A 65 5.24 -21.57 -16.38
N GLU A 66 6.44 -21.62 -15.80
CA GLU A 66 7.68 -21.93 -16.53
C GLU A 66 7.63 -23.34 -17.14
N ALA A 67 7.07 -24.31 -16.41
CA ALA A 67 6.99 -25.70 -16.87
C ALA A 67 5.84 -25.96 -17.86
N HIS A 68 4.71 -25.26 -17.74
CA HIS A 68 3.47 -25.59 -18.47
C HIS A 68 2.95 -24.45 -19.37
N GLY A 69 3.59 -23.28 -19.34
CA GLY A 69 3.08 -22.06 -19.96
C GLY A 69 1.98 -21.39 -19.13
N THR A 70 1.45 -20.28 -19.62
CA THR A 70 0.31 -19.61 -18.98
C THR A 70 -0.99 -20.32 -19.32
N GLN A 71 -1.91 -20.41 -18.35
CA GLN A 71 -3.17 -21.17 -18.48
C GLN A 71 -4.10 -20.66 -19.59
N LEU A 72 -3.90 -19.42 -20.06
CA LEU A 72 -4.72 -18.78 -21.09
C LEU A 72 -3.89 -18.39 -22.33
N ALA A 73 -2.70 -18.99 -22.49
CA ALA A 73 -1.80 -18.67 -23.60
C ALA A 73 -2.48 -18.80 -24.98
N ASP A 74 -3.36 -19.79 -25.13
CA ASP A 74 -4.13 -20.10 -26.32
C ASP A 74 -5.26 -19.11 -26.62
N LEU A 75 -5.75 -18.41 -25.58
CA LEU A 75 -6.79 -17.40 -25.68
C LEU A 75 -6.25 -15.97 -25.70
N GLN A 76 -4.92 -15.79 -25.63
CA GLN A 76 -4.30 -14.48 -25.54
C GLN A 76 -4.33 -13.75 -26.90
N VAL A 77 -5.27 -12.81 -27.04
CA VAL A 77 -5.43 -11.98 -28.24
C VAL A 77 -4.52 -10.75 -28.27
N LEU A 78 -4.01 -10.31 -27.10
CA LEU A 78 -3.10 -9.18 -27.01
C LEU A 78 -1.67 -9.65 -27.34
N LYS A 79 -1.19 -9.27 -28.53
CA LYS A 79 0.21 -9.46 -28.90
C LYS A 79 1.06 -8.47 -28.11
N MET A 80 1.86 -8.98 -27.19
CA MET A 80 2.96 -8.22 -26.59
C MET A 80 4.06 -8.13 -27.64
N GLY A 81 4.27 -6.93 -28.19
CA GLY A 81 5.36 -6.62 -29.12
C GLY A 81 6.65 -6.30 -28.39
#